data_AF-A0A4Q1ZUH7-F1
#
_entry.id   AF-A0A4Q1ZUH7-F1
#
_cell.length_a   1.000
_cell.length_b   1.000
_cell.length_c   1.000
_cell.angle_alpha   90.00
_cell.angle_beta   90.00
_cell.angle_gamma   90.00
#
_symmetry.space_group_name_H-M   'P 1'
#
loop_
_entity.id
_entity.type
_entity.pdbx_description
1 polymer ?
#
loop_
_entity_poly.entity_id
_entity_poly.type
_entity_poly.pdbx_seq_one_letter_code
_entity_poly.pdbx_strand_id
1 'polypeptide(L)'
;MDFERVIDRVPLLIDDKKWLQLVKDSLPEVSREYDELVKLNNRLTEIEGELIGLKREKKRLLNDIIKVTDGHQEGQIEDEGQVDEMKGRIHEINDEIDQLQYESELLPTAIKKLNREIGIVSVRWMYELLKAGKERTEVLDLEIKTLREKLGSMYEEKFSLEAKNNEMYQYVHHLLGKEITEQLDGFYKGEEKDND
;
A
#
# COMPACT_ATOMS: atom_id res chain seq x y z
N MET A 1 5.57 21.95 6.27
CA MET A 1 4.33 21.48 6.93
C MET A 1 4.77 20.48 7.99
N ASP A 2 4.30 20.62 9.22
CA ASP A 2 4.75 19.80 10.34
C ASP A 2 3.97 18.47 10.35
N PHE A 3 4.42 17.51 9.54
CA PHE A 3 3.77 16.20 9.36
C PHE A 3 3.59 15.46 10.69
N GLU A 4 4.47 15.75 11.65
CA GLU A 4 4.47 15.22 13.00
C GLU A 4 3.18 15.46 13.79
N ARG A 5 2.50 16.61 13.60
CA ARG A 5 1.27 16.94 14.34
C ARG A 5 0.00 16.32 13.74
N VAL A 6 0.07 15.94 12.46
CA VAL A 6 -1.09 15.39 11.73
C VAL A 6 -1.19 13.88 11.94
N ILE A 7 -0.04 13.22 12.10
CA ILE A 7 0.04 11.76 12.18
C ILE A 7 -0.37 11.20 13.54
N ASP A 8 -0.30 11.98 14.62
CA ASP A 8 -0.78 11.55 15.94
C ASP A 8 -2.30 11.26 15.98
N ARG A 9 -3.04 11.67 14.94
CA ARG A 9 -4.48 11.38 14.77
C ARG A 9 -4.76 10.22 13.83
N VAL A 10 -3.73 9.65 13.21
CA VAL A 10 -3.88 8.55 12.25
C VAL A 10 -4.14 7.26 13.03
N PRO A 11 -5.17 6.48 12.66
CA PRO A 11 -5.39 5.15 13.21
C PRO A 11 -4.18 4.22 13.01
N LEU A 12 -4.21 3.04 13.60
CA LEU A 12 -3.18 2.03 13.33
C LEU A 12 -3.21 1.65 11.84
N LEU A 13 -2.07 1.78 11.18
CA LEU A 13 -1.93 1.52 9.74
C LEU A 13 -2.12 0.04 9.39
N ILE A 14 -2.02 -0.84 10.38
CA ILE A 14 -2.34 -2.28 10.27
C ILE A 14 -3.79 -2.49 9.80
N ASP A 15 -4.70 -1.61 10.19
CA ASP A 15 -6.12 -1.71 9.86
C ASP A 15 -6.48 -1.00 8.53
N ASP A 16 -5.56 -0.23 7.95
CA ASP A 16 -5.79 0.56 6.75
C ASP A 16 -5.45 -0.22 5.47
N LYS A 17 -6.47 -0.85 4.90
CA LYS A 17 -6.37 -1.61 3.63
C LYS A 17 -5.89 -0.76 2.45
N LYS A 18 -6.24 0.53 2.40
CA LYS A 18 -5.83 1.41 1.29
C LYS A 18 -4.36 1.75 1.40
N TRP A 19 -3.92 2.08 2.62
CA TRP A 19 -2.51 2.33 2.88
C TRP A 19 -1.66 1.10 2.50
N LEU A 20 -2.10 -0.11 2.88
CA LEU A 20 -1.42 -1.35 2.53
C LEU A 20 -1.23 -1.52 1.02
N GLN A 21 -2.29 -1.28 0.23
CA GLN A 21 -2.23 -1.43 -1.22
C GLN A 21 -1.34 -0.37 -1.90
N LEU A 22 -1.30 0.86 -1.35
CA LEU A 22 -0.61 1.97 -2.00
C LEU A 22 0.86 2.06 -1.60
N VAL A 23 1.18 1.72 -0.34
CA VAL A 23 2.47 2.04 0.28
C VAL A 23 3.32 0.79 0.50
N LYS A 24 2.74 -0.30 1.05
CA LYS A 24 3.53 -1.46 1.50
C LYS A 24 4.37 -2.06 0.37
N ASP A 25 3.78 -2.26 -0.80
CA ASP A 25 4.45 -2.87 -1.95
C ASP A 25 5.40 -1.89 -2.66
N SER A 26 5.21 -0.59 -2.43
CA SER A 26 5.95 0.48 -3.10
C SER A 26 7.21 0.92 -2.34
N LEU A 27 7.28 0.64 -1.02
CA LEU A 27 8.34 1.09 -0.12
C LEU A 27 8.90 -0.07 0.72
N PRO A 28 10.03 -0.69 0.29
CA PRO A 28 10.65 -1.81 1.01
C PRO A 28 11.09 -1.47 2.44
N GLU A 29 11.53 -0.23 2.67
CA GLU A 29 11.95 0.26 4.00
C GLU A 29 10.77 0.25 4.97
N VAL A 30 9.62 0.76 4.52
CA VAL A 30 8.37 0.80 5.28
C VAL A 30 7.78 -0.60 5.48
N SER A 31 7.96 -1.52 4.52
CA SER A 31 7.45 -2.88 4.67
C SER A 31 8.06 -3.61 5.87
N ARG A 32 9.36 -3.40 6.17
CA ARG A 32 10.02 -4.06 7.30
C ARG A 32 9.48 -3.55 8.63
N GLU A 33 9.42 -2.23 8.77
CA GLU A 33 8.87 -1.56 9.95
C GLU A 33 7.39 -1.94 10.16
N TYR A 34 6.63 -2.06 9.07
CA TYR A 34 5.25 -2.54 9.12
C TYR A 34 5.14 -3.96 9.65
N ASP A 35 5.98 -4.89 9.18
CA ASP A 35 5.94 -6.27 9.65
C ASP A 35 6.34 -6.37 11.14
N GLU A 36 7.23 -5.49 11.61
CA GLU A 36 7.52 -5.32 13.05
C GLU A 36 6.31 -4.77 13.82
N LEU A 37 5.62 -3.75 13.28
CA LEU A 37 4.40 -3.20 13.87
C LEU A 37 3.32 -4.29 14.04
N VAL A 38 3.14 -5.14 13.03
CA VAL A 38 2.22 -6.29 13.08
C VAL A 38 2.64 -7.28 14.17
N LYS A 39 3.93 -7.59 14.29
CA LYS A 39 4.44 -8.48 15.35
C LYS A 39 4.16 -7.93 16.74
N LEU A 40 4.43 -6.64 16.98
CA LEU A 40 4.17 -6.01 18.27
C LEU A 40 2.68 -6.02 18.61
N ASN A 41 1.82 -5.75 17.63
CA ASN A 41 0.36 -5.78 17.81
C ASN A 41 -0.14 -7.19 18.13
N ASN A 42 0.35 -8.21 17.42
CA ASN A 42 0.00 -9.61 17.69
C ASN A 42 0.48 -10.04 19.07
N ARG A 43 1.71 -9.67 19.47
CA ARG A 43 2.24 -9.95 20.80
C ARG A 43 1.38 -9.34 21.90
N LEU A 44 0.90 -8.10 21.72
CA LEU A 44 -0.02 -7.48 22.66
C LEU A 44 -1.33 -8.29 22.80
N THR A 45 -1.91 -8.74 21.69
CA THR A 45 -3.12 -9.59 21.70
C THR A 45 -2.87 -10.95 22.36
N GLU A 46 -1.71 -11.56 22.12
CA GLU A 46 -1.30 -12.82 22.77
C GLU A 46 -1.19 -12.66 24.28
N ILE A 47 -0.50 -11.62 24.75
CA ILE A 47 -0.36 -11.31 26.18
C ILE A 47 -1.71 -11.10 26.85
N GLU A 48 -2.63 -10.39 26.20
CA GLU A 48 -3.99 -10.22 26.72
C GLU A 48 -4.70 -11.56 26.91
N GLY A 49 -4.53 -12.49 25.96
CA GLY A 49 -5.03 -13.86 26.04
C GLY A 49 -4.38 -14.68 27.17
N GLU A 50 -3.05 -14.63 27.27
CA GLU A 50 -2.27 -15.30 28.32
C GLU A 50 -2.68 -14.80 29.71
N LEU A 51 -2.80 -13.48 29.91
CA LEU A 51 -3.24 -12.86 31.16
C LEU A 51 -4.65 -13.32 31.56
N ILE A 52 -5.57 -13.44 30.60
CA ILE A 52 -6.93 -13.96 30.86
C ILE A 52 -6.85 -15.42 31.31
N GLY A 53 -6.01 -16.24 30.66
CA GLY A 53 -5.78 -17.64 30.99
C GLY A 53 -5.22 -17.82 32.41
N LEU A 54 -4.13 -17.12 32.72
CA LEU A 54 -3.45 -17.16 34.02
C LEU A 54 -4.36 -16.68 35.16
N LYS A 55 -5.11 -15.59 34.97
CA LYS A 55 -6.09 -15.13 35.97
C LYS A 55 -7.18 -16.16 36.24
N ARG A 56 -7.62 -16.89 35.21
CA ARG A 56 -8.61 -17.97 35.35
C ARG A 56 -8.02 -19.18 36.09
N GLU A 57 -6.79 -19.58 35.76
CA GLU A 57 -6.08 -20.67 36.43
C GLU A 57 -5.84 -20.35 37.91
N LYS A 58 -5.31 -19.16 38.21
CA LYS A 58 -5.13 -18.67 39.59
C LYS A 58 -6.44 -18.74 40.39
N LYS A 59 -7.55 -18.28 39.80
CA LYS A 59 -8.87 -18.34 40.44
C LYS A 59 -9.34 -19.79 40.68
N ARG A 60 -9.06 -20.70 39.75
CA ARG A 60 -9.37 -22.13 39.91
C ARG A 60 -8.59 -22.73 41.07
N LEU A 61 -7.26 -22.53 41.11
CA LEU A 61 -6.39 -23.02 42.18
C LEU A 61 -6.81 -22.47 43.55
N LEU A 62 -7.13 -21.18 43.65
CA LEU A 62 -7.64 -20.58 44.89
C LEU A 62 -8.95 -21.25 45.36
N ASN A 63 -9.89 -21.50 44.45
CA ASN A 63 -11.13 -22.19 44.80
C ASN A 63 -10.89 -23.64 45.22
N ASP A 64 -9.93 -24.32 44.59
CA ASP A 64 -9.61 -25.71 44.91
C ASP A 64 -8.92 -25.81 46.28
N ILE A 65 -8.03 -24.87 46.63
CA ILE A 65 -7.48 -24.73 48.00
C ILE A 65 -8.61 -24.56 49.02
N ILE A 66 -9.59 -23.69 48.76
CA ILE A 66 -10.73 -23.48 49.69
C ILE A 66 -11.50 -24.78 49.88
N LYS A 67 -11.81 -25.52 48.81
CA LYS A 67 -12.53 -26.81 48.91
C LYS A 67 -11.75 -27.86 49.70
N VAL A 68 -10.45 -27.96 49.45
CA VAL A 68 -9.58 -28.87 50.21
C VAL A 68 -9.51 -28.41 51.67
N THR A 69 -9.52 -27.11 51.96
CA THR A 69 -9.47 -26.62 53.35
C THR A 69 -10.81 -26.81 54.09
N ASP A 70 -11.95 -26.57 53.42
CA ASP A 70 -13.30 -26.65 54.01
C ASP A 70 -13.80 -28.11 54.16
N GLY A 71 -13.25 -29.04 53.38
CA GLY A 71 -13.70 -30.44 53.31
C GLY A 71 -13.08 -31.41 54.32
N HIS A 72 -12.06 -31.00 55.09
CA HIS A 72 -11.24 -31.91 55.90
C HIS A 72 -11.32 -31.68 57.42
N GLN A 73 -11.19 -32.78 58.17
CA GLN A 73 -10.92 -32.78 59.62
C GLN A 73 -9.40 -32.60 59.83
N GLU A 74 -8.99 -31.83 60.84
CA GLU A 74 -7.59 -31.51 61.14
C GLU A 74 -6.65 -32.74 61.12
N GLY A 75 -5.66 -32.76 60.21
CA GLY A 75 -4.46 -33.64 60.32
C GLY A 75 -4.12 -34.63 59.19
N GLN A 76 -4.68 -34.53 57.97
CA GLN A 76 -4.26 -35.38 56.84
C GLN A 76 -3.03 -34.82 56.10
N ILE A 77 -1.90 -35.54 56.16
CA ILE A 77 -0.60 -35.14 55.58
C ILE A 77 -0.65 -35.01 54.04
N GLU A 78 -1.48 -35.80 53.36
CA GLU A 78 -1.63 -35.71 51.89
C GLU A 78 -2.32 -34.41 51.44
N ASP A 79 -3.23 -33.85 52.24
CA ASP A 79 -3.91 -32.58 51.92
C ASP A 79 -3.00 -31.38 52.13
N GLU A 80 -2.13 -31.40 53.13
CA GLU A 80 -1.14 -30.34 53.35
C GLU A 80 -0.16 -30.23 52.17
N GLY A 81 0.32 -31.36 51.64
CA GLY A 81 1.21 -31.39 50.48
C GLY A 81 0.55 -30.84 49.21
N GLN A 82 -0.71 -31.19 48.95
CA GLN A 82 -1.46 -30.69 47.80
C GLN A 82 -1.74 -29.18 47.88
N VAL A 83 -2.10 -28.69 49.07
CA VAL A 83 -2.33 -27.26 49.30
C VAL A 83 -1.04 -26.45 49.09
N ASP A 84 0.10 -26.96 49.56
CA ASP A 84 1.39 -26.27 49.39
C ASP A 84 1.87 -26.28 47.92
N GLU A 85 1.62 -27.35 47.16
CA GLU A 85 1.87 -27.38 45.71
C GLU A 85 1.00 -26.33 44.98
N MET A 86 -0.30 -26.25 45.29
CA MET A 86 -1.19 -25.26 44.69
C MET A 86 -0.77 -23.82 45.04
N LYS A 87 -0.32 -23.55 46.27
CA LYS A 87 0.24 -22.25 46.66
C LYS A 87 1.51 -21.92 45.88
N GLY A 88 2.42 -22.89 45.72
CA GLY A 88 3.62 -22.76 44.90
C GLY A 88 3.28 -22.35 43.47
N ARG A 89 2.33 -23.06 42.84
CA ARG A 89 1.86 -22.73 41.49
C ARG A 89 1.19 -21.35 41.41
N ILE A 90 0.44 -20.94 42.44
CA ILE A 90 -0.13 -19.58 42.49
C ILE A 90 0.96 -18.51 42.55
N HIS A 91 2.06 -18.75 43.27
CA HIS A 91 3.19 -17.82 43.29
C HIS A 91 3.84 -17.68 41.90
N GLU A 92 4.10 -18.78 41.21
CA GLU A 92 4.60 -18.76 39.83
C GLU A 92 3.67 -18.00 38.89
N ILE A 93 2.36 -18.25 38.98
CA ILE A 93 1.36 -17.55 38.16
C ILE A 93 1.35 -16.04 38.46
N ASN A 94 1.59 -15.62 39.70
CA ASN A 94 1.67 -14.19 40.02
C ASN A 94 2.88 -13.55 39.36
N ASP A 95 4.05 -14.20 39.45
CA ASP A 95 5.28 -13.70 38.82
C ASP A 95 5.13 -13.63 37.29
N GLU A 96 4.50 -14.64 36.67
CA GLU A 96 4.16 -14.63 35.23
C GLU A 96 3.20 -13.48 34.87
N ILE A 97 2.15 -13.25 35.69
CA ILE A 97 1.21 -12.15 35.48
C ILE A 97 1.92 -10.80 35.56
N ASP A 98 2.79 -10.58 36.56
CA ASP A 98 3.48 -9.30 36.75
C ASP A 98 4.41 -8.99 35.56
N GLN A 99 5.12 -9.99 35.04
CA GLN A 99 5.97 -9.84 33.85
C GLN A 99 5.15 -9.49 32.60
N LEU A 100 4.05 -10.21 32.36
CA LEU A 100 3.17 -9.97 31.23
C LEU A 100 2.45 -8.62 31.32
N GLN A 101 2.07 -8.18 32.52
CA GLN A 101 1.48 -6.87 32.73
C GLN A 101 2.47 -5.75 32.40
N TYR A 102 3.73 -5.88 32.84
CA TYR A 102 4.77 -4.91 32.50
C TYR A 102 5.00 -4.83 30.99
N GLU A 103 5.07 -5.98 30.29
CA GLU A 103 5.20 -6.01 28.83
C GLU A 103 3.98 -5.36 28.14
N SER A 104 2.77 -5.67 28.61
CA SER A 104 1.51 -5.10 28.10
C SER A 104 1.41 -3.58 28.29
N GLU A 105 2.04 -3.01 29.31
CA GLU A 105 2.08 -1.55 29.52
C GLU A 105 3.05 -0.85 28.55
N LEU A 106 4.15 -1.50 28.17
CA LEU A 106 5.17 -0.93 27.29
C LEU A 106 4.80 -1.00 25.81
N LEU A 107 4.20 -2.12 25.38
CA LEU A 107 3.89 -2.38 23.98
C LEU A 107 3.04 -1.30 23.29
N PRO A 108 1.95 -0.75 23.90
CA PRO A 108 1.15 0.29 23.28
C PRO A 108 1.96 1.55 22.91
N THR A 109 2.96 1.89 23.71
CA THR A 109 3.82 3.05 23.44
C THR A 109 4.76 2.77 22.27
N ALA A 110 5.34 1.57 22.22
CA ALA A 110 6.18 1.14 21.09
C ALA A 110 5.39 1.06 19.79
N ILE A 111 4.18 0.47 19.82
CA ILE A 111 3.26 0.37 18.67
C ILE A 111 2.91 1.78 18.15
N LYS A 112 2.53 2.71 19.04
CA LYS A 112 2.20 4.09 18.64
C LYS A 112 3.39 4.80 18.00
N LYS A 113 4.58 4.64 18.58
CA LYS A 113 5.81 5.26 18.06
C LYS A 113 6.13 4.74 16.65
N LEU A 114 6.14 3.42 16.47
CA LEU A 114 6.45 2.79 15.19
C LEU A 114 5.38 3.12 14.13
N ASN A 115 4.09 3.11 14.50
CA ASN A 115 3.01 3.54 13.62
C ASN A 115 3.19 5.00 13.14
N ARG A 116 3.65 5.88 14.03
CA ARG A 116 3.94 7.28 13.72
C ARG A 116 5.11 7.41 12.75
N GLU A 117 6.21 6.69 12.99
CA GLU A 117 7.40 6.71 12.12
C GLU A 117 7.05 6.25 10.70
N ILE A 118 6.36 5.10 10.58
CA ILE A 118 5.83 4.56 9.32
C ILE A 118 4.93 5.59 8.63
N GLY A 119 4.00 6.21 9.39
CA GLY A 119 3.09 7.22 8.87
C GLY A 119 3.80 8.43 8.27
N ILE A 120 4.87 8.91 8.91
CA ILE A 120 5.63 10.09 8.46
C ILE A 120 6.31 9.80 7.13
N VAL A 121 6.99 8.66 7.03
CA VAL A 121 7.69 8.24 5.81
C VAL A 121 6.69 8.04 4.68
N SER A 122 5.58 7.36 4.97
CA SER A 122 4.51 7.10 4.00
C SER A 122 3.91 8.38 3.43
N VAL A 123 3.54 9.33 4.28
CA VAL A 123 2.91 10.60 3.86
C VAL A 123 3.89 11.42 3.03
N ARG A 124 5.15 11.51 3.45
CA ARG A 124 6.19 12.21 2.69
C ARG A 124 6.30 11.64 1.28
N TRP A 125 6.44 10.32 1.15
CA TRP A 125 6.55 9.65 -0.13
C TRP A 125 5.31 9.87 -1.00
N MET A 126 4.10 9.74 -0.44
CA MET A 126 2.86 9.98 -1.19
C MET A 126 2.78 11.42 -1.74
N TYR A 127 3.20 12.42 -0.97
CA TYR A 127 3.21 13.81 -1.44
C TYR A 127 4.26 14.06 -2.52
N GLU A 128 5.43 13.45 -2.41
CA GLU A 128 6.46 13.51 -3.45
C GLU A 128 5.96 12.88 -4.75
N LEU A 129 5.30 11.71 -4.67
CA LEU A 129 4.70 11.06 -5.82
C LEU A 129 3.59 11.90 -6.46
N LEU A 130 2.71 12.50 -5.65
CA LEU A 130 1.66 13.41 -6.13
C LEU A 130 2.25 14.63 -6.85
N LYS A 131 3.31 15.22 -6.28
CA LYS A 131 3.99 16.37 -6.88
C LYS A 131 4.61 15.99 -8.24
N ALA A 132 5.36 14.89 -8.29
CA ALA A 132 5.99 14.41 -9.52
C ALA A 132 4.94 14.04 -10.59
N GLY A 133 3.85 13.40 -10.19
CA GLY A 133 2.73 13.07 -11.08
C GLY A 133 2.08 14.32 -11.67
N LYS A 134 1.84 15.35 -10.85
CA LYS A 134 1.29 16.63 -11.31
C LYS A 134 2.23 17.32 -12.30
N GLU A 135 3.50 17.46 -11.96
CA GLU A 135 4.50 18.09 -12.84
C GLU A 135 4.61 17.34 -14.17
N ARG A 136 4.64 16.00 -14.16
CA ARG A 136 4.68 15.21 -15.39
C ARG A 136 3.42 15.36 -16.22
N THR A 137 2.25 15.48 -15.59
CA THR A 137 0.97 15.67 -16.29
C THR A 137 0.95 17.01 -17.02
N GLU A 138 1.39 18.09 -16.37
CA GLU A 138 1.49 19.42 -16.98
C GLU A 138 2.45 19.43 -18.18
N VAL A 139 3.59 18.74 -18.09
CA VAL A 139 4.53 18.58 -19.21
C VAL A 139 3.88 17.81 -20.37
N LEU A 140 3.20 16.70 -20.07
CA LEU A 140 2.50 15.90 -21.09
C LEU A 140 1.40 16.71 -21.79
N ASP A 141 0.66 17.55 -21.07
CA ASP A 141 -0.36 18.42 -21.67
C ASP A 141 0.25 19.40 -22.69
N LEU A 142 1.42 19.97 -22.39
CA LEU A 142 2.15 20.85 -23.30
C LEU A 142 2.69 20.09 -24.52
N GLU A 143 3.26 18.90 -24.32
CA GLU A 143 3.74 18.02 -25.40
C GLU A 143 2.57 17.64 -26.33
N ILE A 144 1.44 17.21 -25.77
CA ILE A 144 0.23 16.84 -26.52
C ILE A 144 -0.29 18.03 -27.32
N LYS A 145 -0.36 19.22 -26.72
CA LYS A 145 -0.79 20.44 -27.41
C LYS A 145 0.11 20.75 -28.61
N THR A 146 1.41 20.71 -28.41
CA THR A 146 2.40 20.99 -29.46
C THR A 146 2.29 20.00 -30.63
N LEU A 147 2.11 18.72 -30.32
CA LEU A 147 1.92 17.69 -31.34
C LEU A 147 0.62 17.87 -32.12
N ARG A 148 -0.47 18.28 -31.44
CA ARG A 148 -1.75 18.59 -32.10
C ARG A 148 -1.64 19.77 -33.06
N GLU A 149 -0.96 20.84 -32.65
CA GLU A 149 -0.71 22.00 -33.51
C GLU A 149 0.09 21.60 -34.75
N LYS A 150 1.19 20.85 -34.57
CA LYS A 150 2.01 20.33 -35.67
C LYS A 150 1.21 19.44 -36.61
N LEU A 151 0.39 18.54 -36.08
CA LEU A 151 -0.48 17.67 -36.87
C LEU A 151 -1.47 18.50 -37.70
N GLY A 152 -2.05 19.56 -37.12
CA GLY A 152 -2.92 20.50 -37.82
C GLY A 152 -2.23 21.14 -39.03
N SER A 153 -1.03 21.69 -38.84
CA SER A 153 -0.27 22.30 -39.95
C SER A 153 0.08 21.30 -41.05
N MET A 154 0.42 20.06 -40.70
CA MET A 154 0.66 19.00 -41.69
C MET A 154 -0.61 18.64 -42.48
N TYR A 155 -1.78 18.64 -41.84
CA TYR A 155 -3.06 18.43 -42.52
C TYR A 155 -3.38 19.57 -43.50
N GLU A 156 -3.14 20.82 -43.10
CA GLU A 156 -3.34 21.99 -43.96
C GLU A 156 -2.42 21.95 -45.20
N GLU A 157 -1.14 21.64 -44.99
CA GLU A 157 -0.16 21.49 -46.09
C GLU A 157 -0.58 20.37 -47.04
N LYS A 158 -0.92 19.19 -46.51
CA LYS A 158 -1.40 18.06 -47.30
C LYS A 158 -2.64 18.44 -48.12
N PHE A 159 -3.63 19.08 -47.50
CA PHE A 159 -4.86 19.49 -48.17
C PHE A 159 -4.57 20.49 -49.30
N SER A 160 -3.69 21.46 -49.06
CA SER A 160 -3.28 22.42 -50.09
C SER A 160 -2.57 21.76 -51.26
N LEU A 161 -1.69 20.79 -51.01
CA LEU A 161 -0.98 20.06 -52.05
C LEU A 161 -1.94 19.17 -52.85
N GLU A 162 -2.86 18.46 -52.19
CA GLU A 162 -3.88 17.66 -52.86
C GLU A 162 -4.80 18.51 -53.74
N ALA A 163 -5.25 19.66 -53.25
CA ALA A 163 -6.06 20.59 -54.03
C ALA A 163 -5.31 21.11 -55.27
N LYS A 164 -4.05 21.52 -55.11
CA LYS A 164 -3.19 21.99 -56.20
C LYS A 164 -2.91 20.90 -57.22
N ASN A 165 -2.61 19.68 -56.77
CA ASN A 165 -2.38 18.54 -57.65
C ASN A 165 -3.62 18.20 -58.46
N ASN A 166 -4.79 18.20 -57.82
CA ASN A 166 -6.05 17.96 -58.52
C ASN A 166 -6.37 19.06 -59.54
N GLU A 167 -6.14 20.34 -59.20
CA GLU A 167 -6.30 21.46 -60.13
C GLU A 167 -5.36 21.33 -61.34
N MET A 168 -4.08 21.04 -61.11
CA MET A 168 -3.11 20.82 -62.20
C MET A 168 -3.52 19.65 -63.08
N TYR A 169 -3.93 18.52 -62.49
CA TYR A 169 -4.37 17.35 -63.24
C TYR A 169 -5.59 17.67 -64.11
N GLN A 170 -6.58 18.37 -63.56
CA GLN A 170 -7.74 18.85 -64.33
C GLN A 170 -7.32 19.78 -65.46
N TYR A 171 -6.37 20.70 -65.23
CA TYR A 171 -5.85 21.59 -66.26
C TYR A 171 -5.17 20.83 -67.40
N VAL A 172 -4.28 19.88 -67.08
CA VAL A 172 -3.62 19.01 -68.07
C VAL A 172 -4.66 18.24 -68.88
N HIS A 173 -5.67 17.69 -68.20
CA HIS A 173 -6.76 16.96 -68.82
C HIS A 173 -7.56 17.83 -69.81
N HIS A 174 -7.87 19.08 -69.44
CA HIS A 174 -8.56 20.02 -70.32
C HIS A 174 -7.69 20.46 -71.51
N LEU A 175 -6.38 20.62 -71.32
CA LEU A 175 -5.46 21.09 -72.36
C LEU A 175 -5.14 20.03 -73.41
N LEU A 176 -4.84 18.81 -72.98
CA LEU A 176 -4.35 17.73 -73.85
C LEU A 176 -5.45 16.75 -74.27
N GLY A 177 -6.61 16.80 -73.61
CA GLY A 177 -7.68 15.83 -73.80
C GLY A 177 -7.39 14.49 -73.13
N LYS A 178 -8.44 13.67 -73.07
CA LYS A 178 -8.46 12.43 -72.27
C LYS A 178 -7.42 11.40 -72.71
N GLU A 179 -7.30 11.14 -74.01
CA GLU A 179 -6.42 10.07 -74.54
C GLU A 179 -4.93 10.34 -74.29
N ILE A 180 -4.47 11.59 -74.45
CA ILE A 180 -3.06 11.94 -74.23
C ILE A 180 -2.74 11.96 -72.72
N THR A 181 -3.68 12.41 -71.89
CA THR A 181 -3.53 12.39 -70.43
C THR A 181 -3.43 10.96 -69.89
N GLU A 182 -4.23 10.03 -70.41
CA GLU A 182 -4.18 8.61 -70.03
C GLU A 182 -2.85 7.94 -70.43
N GLN A 183 -2.25 8.33 -71.57
CA GLN A 183 -0.92 7.86 -71.97
C GLN A 183 0.19 8.39 -71.05
N LEU A 184 0.13 9.68 -70.69
CA LEU A 184 1.08 10.29 -69.74
C LEU A 184 0.98 9.65 -68.35
N ASP A 185 -0.23 9.40 -67.87
CA ASP A 185 -0.47 8.70 -66.61
C ASP A 185 0.19 7.32 -66.58
N GLY A 186 0.10 6.56 -67.68
CA GLY A 186 0.74 5.26 -67.81
C GLY A 186 2.27 5.33 -67.79
N PHE A 187 2.85 6.39 -68.35
CA PHE A 187 4.29 6.63 -68.35
C PHE A 187 4.81 6.95 -66.93
N TYR A 188 4.17 7.87 -66.22
CA TYR A 188 4.63 8.30 -64.89
C TYR A 188 4.27 7.32 -63.76
N LYS A 189 3.13 6.61 -63.83
CA LYS A 189 2.78 5.55 -62.86
C LYS A 189 3.64 4.29 -63.02
N GLY A 190 4.31 4.14 -64.16
CA GLY A 190 5.25 3.05 -64.44
C GLY A 190 6.60 3.17 -63.71
N GLU A 191 6.97 4.36 -63.22
CA GLU A 191 8.26 4.62 -62.57
C GLU A 191 8.23 4.50 -61.03
N GLU A 192 7.07 4.41 -60.37
CA GLU A 192 6.96 4.25 -58.90
C GLU A 192 7.13 2.78 -58.40
N LYS A 193 7.39 1.81 -59.28
CA LYS A 193 7.51 0.39 -58.89
C LYS A 193 8.91 -0.09 -58.51
N ASP A 194 9.95 0.73 -58.63
CA ASP A 194 11.31 0.36 -58.24
C ASP A 194 11.83 1.31 -57.16
N ASN A 195 11.49 1.05 -55.90
CA ASN A 195 12.31 1.37 -54.71
C ASN A 195 11.66 0.69 -53.49
N ASP A 196 12.02 -0.58 -53.30
CA ASP A 196 11.80 -1.41 -52.11
C ASP A 196 12.80 -1.03 -50.99
#